data_AF-A0A2M7QJS5-F1
#
_entry.id   AF-A0A2M7QJS5-F1
#
_cell.length_a   1.000
_cell.length_b   1.000
_cell.length_c   1.000
_cell.angle_alpha   90.00
_cell.angle_beta   90.00
_cell.angle_gamma   90.00
#
_symmetry.space_group_name_H-M   'P 1'
#
loop_
_entity.id
_entity.type
_entity.pdbx_description
1 polymer ?
#
loop_
_entity_poly.entity_id
_entity_poly.type
_entity_poly.pdbx_seq_one_letter_code
_entity_poly.pdbx_strand_id
1 'polypeptide(L)'
;MLTKDVRQKIQTLRLAGNTYTEIQQTLGFRIPKPTLSYWCKDIKMKESYNRRVRKANINHLKKIRKMAIVTLREKQEKRRSDLVEKNVPLLGCINEQTKKIMLCILYLAEGGKYESSRMLSLGSSDPKIIRFYLTLLKSCYNIQSSKFRVRIQCRFDQ
;
A
#
# COMPACT_ATOMS: atom_id res chain seq x y z
N MET A 1 46.80 1.53 -2.55
CA MET A 1 46.61 2.44 -3.69
C MET A 1 46.06 1.63 -4.85
N LEU A 2 44.88 1.98 -5.40
CA LEU A 2 44.39 1.34 -6.62
C LEU A 2 45.31 1.80 -7.77
N THR A 3 46.13 0.88 -8.28
CA THR A 3 47.13 1.11 -9.32
C THR A 3 46.49 1.55 -10.64
N LYS A 4 47.24 2.30 -11.47
CA LYS A 4 46.80 2.78 -12.80
C LYS A 4 46.17 1.66 -13.65
N ASP A 5 46.67 0.44 -13.51
CA ASP A 5 46.18 -0.77 -14.20
C ASP A 5 44.71 -1.09 -13.90
N VAL A 6 44.27 -0.89 -12.65
CA VAL A 6 42.89 -1.16 -12.24
C VAL A 6 41.94 -0.16 -12.88
N ARG A 7 42.33 1.13 -12.92
CA ARG A 7 41.55 2.18 -13.57
C ARG A 7 41.38 1.87 -15.07
N GLN A 8 42.45 1.47 -15.74
CA GLN A 8 42.41 1.15 -17.17
C GLN A 8 41.48 -0.04 -17.45
N LYS A 9 41.58 -1.13 -16.67
CA LYS A 9 40.67 -2.28 -16.76
C LYS A 9 39.20 -1.88 -16.59
N ILE A 10 38.90 -1.01 -15.61
CA ILE A 10 37.53 -0.49 -15.39
C ILE A 10 37.03 0.28 -16.61
N GLN A 11 37.86 1.15 -17.18
CA GLN A 11 37.49 1.94 -18.36
C GLN A 11 37.25 1.05 -19.59
N THR A 12 38.07 0.03 -19.80
CA THR A 12 37.87 -0.96 -20.87
C THR A 12 36.55 -1.72 -20.70
N LEU A 13 36.27 -2.24 -19.51
CA LEU A 13 35.01 -2.93 -19.22
C LEU A 13 33.80 -1.98 -19.38
N ARG A 14 33.96 -0.71 -18.99
CA ARG A 14 32.91 0.30 -19.13
C ARG A 14 32.63 0.64 -20.59
N LEU A 15 33.67 0.77 -21.43
CA LEU A 15 33.57 0.96 -22.87
C LEU A 15 32.92 -0.24 -23.57
N ALA A 16 33.19 -1.45 -23.09
CA ALA A 16 32.52 -2.68 -23.53
C ALA A 16 31.03 -2.74 -23.14
N GLY A 17 30.53 -1.74 -22.39
CA GLY A 17 29.12 -1.61 -22.04
C GLY A 17 28.73 -2.34 -20.76
N ASN A 18 29.66 -2.61 -19.85
CA ASN A 18 29.35 -3.17 -18.54
C ASN A 18 28.85 -2.09 -17.57
N THR A 19 27.85 -2.43 -16.75
CA THR A 19 27.37 -1.64 -15.61
C THR A 19 28.39 -1.66 -14.46
N TYR A 20 28.29 -0.74 -13.51
CA TYR A 20 29.18 -0.75 -12.34
C TYR A 20 29.09 -2.06 -11.55
N THR A 21 27.90 -2.62 -11.43
CA THR A 21 27.70 -3.92 -10.78
C THR A 21 28.40 -5.05 -11.55
N GLU A 22 28.24 -5.10 -12.87
CA GLU A 22 28.92 -6.09 -13.73
C GLU A 22 30.45 -5.95 -13.66
N ILE A 23 30.97 -4.70 -13.64
CA ILE A 23 32.41 -4.42 -13.50
C ILE A 23 32.94 -4.93 -12.17
N GLN A 24 32.24 -4.65 -11.06
CA GLN A 24 32.66 -5.09 -9.74
C GLN A 24 32.58 -6.61 -9.58
N GLN A 25 31.58 -7.25 -10.19
CA GLN A 25 31.47 -8.72 -10.24
C GLN A 25 32.64 -9.33 -11.03
N THR A 26 32.98 -8.73 -12.18
CA THR A 26 34.09 -9.19 -13.04
C THR A 26 35.44 -9.05 -12.34
N LEU A 27 35.64 -7.95 -11.60
CA LEU A 27 36.89 -7.68 -10.90
C LEU A 27 37.03 -8.42 -9.56
N GLY A 28 35.93 -8.95 -9.01
CA GLY A 28 35.94 -9.70 -7.75
C GLY A 28 36.13 -8.85 -6.49
N PHE A 29 36.19 -7.52 -6.58
CA PHE A 29 36.29 -6.62 -5.42
C PHE A 29 35.39 -5.40 -5.55
N ARG A 30 35.03 -4.82 -4.40
CA ARG A 30 34.09 -3.70 -4.32
C ARG A 30 34.82 -2.36 -4.41
N ILE A 31 34.37 -1.49 -5.30
CA ILE A 31 34.86 -0.12 -5.44
C ILE A 31 33.72 0.83 -5.06
N PRO A 32 33.98 1.91 -4.30
CA PRO A 32 32.98 2.93 -4.01
C PRO A 32 32.39 3.52 -5.31
N LYS A 33 31.06 3.71 -5.33
CA LYS A 33 30.35 4.28 -6.49
C LYS A 33 30.88 5.66 -6.92
N PRO A 34 31.23 6.60 -6.01
CA PRO A 34 31.80 7.88 -6.40
C PRO A 34 33.09 7.73 -7.21
N THR A 35 33.95 6.78 -6.82
CA THR A 35 35.22 6.48 -7.51
C THR A 35 34.98 5.93 -8.92
N LEU A 36 34.07 4.98 -9.07
CA LEU A 36 33.69 4.44 -10.39
C LEU A 36 33.11 5.53 -11.30
N SER A 37 32.25 6.38 -10.75
CA SER A 37 31.67 7.50 -11.48
C SER A 37 32.72 8.50 -11.93
N TYR A 38 33.66 8.85 -11.05
CA TYR A 38 34.74 9.77 -11.37
C TYR A 38 35.67 9.20 -12.46
N TRP A 39 36.04 7.93 -12.40
CA TRP A 39 36.92 7.30 -13.40
C TRP A 39 36.26 7.04 -14.76
N CYS A 40 34.94 6.92 -14.78
CA CYS A 40 34.16 6.65 -15.99
C CYS A 40 33.44 7.88 -16.55
N LYS A 41 33.65 9.07 -15.97
CA LYS A 41 32.85 10.29 -16.27
C LYS A 41 32.91 10.69 -17.75
N ASP A 42 34.05 10.49 -18.40
CA ASP A 42 34.29 10.93 -19.78
C ASP A 42 33.87 9.86 -20.82
N ILE A 43 33.43 8.68 -20.38
CA ILE A 43 33.05 7.58 -21.28
C ILE A 43 31.62 7.79 -21.77
N LYS A 44 31.48 8.14 -23.05
CA LYS A 44 30.18 8.25 -23.73
C LYS A 44 29.62 6.85 -24.03
N MET A 45 28.42 6.59 -23.53
CA MET A 45 27.71 5.32 -23.75
C MET A 45 26.97 5.30 -25.08
N LYS A 46 26.99 4.14 -25.75
CA LYS A 46 26.20 3.92 -26.98
C LYS A 46 24.69 3.84 -26.66
N GLU A 47 23.87 4.25 -27.62
CA GLU A 47 22.39 4.12 -27.58
C GLU A 47 21.94 2.69 -27.22
N SER A 48 22.63 1.68 -27.77
CA SER A 48 22.35 0.26 -27.54
C SER A 48 22.53 -0.16 -26.08
N TYR A 49 23.51 0.41 -25.38
CA TYR A 49 23.70 0.19 -23.94
C TYR A 49 22.52 0.73 -23.14
N ASN A 50 22.10 1.97 -23.42
CA ASN A 50 20.95 2.59 -22.73
C ASN A 50 19.67 1.77 -22.94
N ARG A 51 19.45 1.27 -24.16
CA ARG A 51 18.33 0.38 -24.49
C ARG A 51 18.38 -0.95 -23.71
N ARG A 52 19.56 -1.59 -23.64
CA ARG A 52 19.77 -2.83 -22.86
C ARG A 52 19.45 -2.62 -21.38
N VAL A 53 20.00 -1.57 -20.77
CA VAL A 53 19.78 -1.24 -19.35
C VAL A 53 18.32 -0.92 -19.08
N ARG A 54 17.67 -0.12 -19.94
CA ARG A 54 16.23 0.17 -19.83
C ARG A 54 15.39 -1.11 -19.87
N LYS A 55 15.67 -2.02 -20.82
CA LYS A 55 14.97 -3.31 -20.93
C LYS A 55 15.17 -4.17 -19.68
N ALA A 56 16.41 -4.28 -19.19
CA ALA A 56 16.72 -5.02 -17.96
C ALA A 56 15.98 -4.44 -16.75
N ASN A 57 15.97 -3.11 -16.60
CA ASN A 57 15.24 -2.42 -15.52
C ASN A 57 13.73 -2.68 -15.60
N ILE A 58 13.12 -2.59 -16.79
CA ILE A 58 11.69 -2.87 -16.97
C ILE A 58 11.37 -4.32 -16.58
N ASN A 59 12.18 -5.28 -17.01
CA ASN A 59 11.99 -6.69 -16.67
C ASN A 59 12.12 -6.93 -15.16
N HIS A 60 13.12 -6.31 -14.53
CA HIS A 60 13.31 -6.38 -13.10
C HIS A 60 12.13 -5.76 -12.32
N LEU A 61 11.65 -4.59 -12.74
CA LEU A 61 10.48 -3.93 -12.16
C LEU A 61 9.22 -4.79 -12.28
N LYS A 62 9.00 -5.45 -13.42
CA LYS A 62 7.88 -6.39 -13.59
C LYS A 62 7.94 -7.52 -12.57
N LYS A 63 9.12 -8.09 -12.33
CA LYS A 63 9.33 -9.15 -11.34
C LYS A 63 9.07 -8.64 -9.92
N ILE A 64 9.68 -7.53 -9.54
CA ILE A 64 9.53 -6.95 -8.20
C ILE A 64 8.07 -6.58 -7.92
N ARG A 65 7.35 -5.98 -8.89
CA ARG A 65 5.95 -5.62 -8.70
C ARG A 65 5.08 -6.82 -8.33
N LYS A 66 5.30 -7.98 -8.96
CA LYS A 66 4.59 -9.22 -8.60
C LYS A 66 4.89 -9.64 -7.17
N MET A 67 6.16 -9.63 -6.77
CA MET A 67 6.57 -9.97 -5.41
C MET A 67 6.01 -8.98 -4.38
N ALA A 68 6.05 -7.68 -4.68
CA ALA A 68 5.55 -6.62 -3.81
C ALA A 68 4.05 -6.75 -3.54
N ILE A 69 3.24 -7.14 -4.55
CA ILE A 69 1.81 -7.41 -4.37
C ILE A 69 1.61 -8.56 -3.37
N VAL A 70 2.37 -9.65 -3.50
CA VAL A 70 2.28 -10.80 -2.59
C VAL A 70 2.67 -10.39 -1.17
N THR A 71 3.83 -9.75 -0.99
CA THR A 71 4.28 -9.29 0.33
C THR A 71 3.32 -8.29 0.96
N LEU A 72 2.71 -7.40 0.16
CA LEU A 72 1.71 -6.46 0.65
C LEU A 72 0.45 -7.18 1.14
N ARG A 73 -0.02 -8.19 0.39
CA ARG A 73 -1.18 -9.01 0.79
C ARG A 73 -0.89 -9.75 2.08
N GLU A 74 0.24 -10.43 2.18
CA GLU A 74 0.66 -11.13 3.41
C GLU A 74 0.73 -10.20 4.62
N LYS A 75 1.31 -8.99 4.44
CA LYS A 75 1.38 -7.98 5.49
C LYS A 75 -0.02 -7.49 5.91
N GLN A 76 -0.93 -7.31 4.95
CA GLN A 76 -2.32 -6.92 5.23
C GLN A 76 -3.10 -8.02 5.96
N GLU A 77 -2.94 -9.26 5.55
CA GLU A 77 -3.57 -10.42 6.18
C GLU A 77 -3.06 -10.63 7.59
N LYS A 78 -1.75 -10.58 7.79
CA LYS A 78 -1.15 -10.64 9.12
C LYS A 78 -1.67 -9.52 10.01
N ARG A 79 -1.65 -8.27 9.54
CA ARG A 79 -2.20 -7.13 10.30
C ARG A 79 -3.69 -7.34 10.64
N ARG A 80 -4.49 -7.86 9.71
CA ARG A 80 -5.90 -8.15 9.95
C ARG A 80 -6.07 -9.24 11.01
N SER A 81 -5.30 -10.32 10.91
CA SER A 81 -5.31 -11.42 11.88
C SER A 81 -4.93 -10.92 13.27
N ASP A 82 -3.83 -10.17 13.38
CA ASP A 82 -3.36 -9.59 14.64
C ASP A 82 -4.42 -8.66 15.26
N LEU A 83 -5.11 -7.88 14.43
CA LEU A 83 -6.21 -7.02 14.90
C LEU A 83 -7.39 -7.85 15.39
N VAL A 84 -7.77 -8.92 14.70
CA VAL A 84 -8.86 -9.79 15.14
C VAL A 84 -8.48 -10.45 16.46
N GLU A 85 -7.31 -11.09 16.53
CA GLU A 85 -6.84 -11.79 17.72
C GLU A 85 -6.81 -10.88 18.95
N LYS A 86 -6.30 -9.65 18.80
CA LYS A 86 -6.25 -8.67 19.90
C LYS A 86 -7.61 -8.17 20.35
N ASN A 87 -8.59 -8.10 19.45
CA ASN A 87 -9.88 -7.47 19.74
C ASN A 87 -11.02 -8.48 20.02
N VAL A 88 -10.87 -9.76 19.65
CA VAL A 88 -11.87 -10.81 19.95
C VAL A 88 -12.19 -10.89 21.46
N PRO A 89 -11.21 -10.84 22.38
CA PRO A 89 -11.51 -10.85 23.81
C PRO A 89 -12.41 -9.69 24.28
N LEU A 90 -12.33 -8.52 23.61
CA LEU A 90 -13.15 -7.36 23.94
C LEU A 90 -14.64 -7.57 23.68
N LEU A 91 -15.01 -8.56 22.85
CA LEU A 91 -16.41 -8.89 22.58
C LEU A 91 -17.15 -9.29 23.87
N GLY A 92 -16.46 -9.91 24.84
CA GLY A 92 -17.03 -10.26 26.14
C GLY A 92 -17.34 -9.05 27.03
N CYS A 93 -16.75 -7.89 26.76
CA CYS A 93 -16.97 -6.66 27.50
C CYS A 93 -18.10 -5.80 26.93
N ILE A 94 -18.69 -6.19 25.80
CA ILE A 94 -19.73 -5.39 25.13
C ILE A 94 -21.07 -5.59 25.84
N ASN A 95 -21.41 -4.64 26.70
CA ASN A 95 -22.73 -4.54 27.34
C ASN A 95 -23.66 -3.57 26.59
N GLU A 96 -24.89 -3.39 27.09
CA GLU A 96 -25.88 -2.51 26.46
C GLU A 96 -25.42 -1.05 26.39
N GLN A 97 -24.75 -0.53 27.43
CA GLN A 97 -24.24 0.85 27.45
C GLN A 97 -23.12 1.02 26.40
N THR A 98 -22.21 0.05 26.31
CA THR A 98 -21.17 0.02 25.28
C THR A 98 -21.78 0.05 23.88
N LYS A 99 -22.83 -0.75 23.62
CA LYS A 99 -23.51 -0.75 22.31
C LYS A 99 -24.13 0.60 21.98
N LYS A 100 -24.74 1.29 22.95
CA LYS A 100 -25.28 2.65 22.77
C LYS A 100 -24.17 3.65 22.43
N ILE A 101 -23.03 3.58 23.12
CA ILE A 101 -21.86 4.43 22.83
C ILE A 101 -21.32 4.16 21.42
N MET A 102 -21.14 2.89 21.05
CA MET A 102 -20.68 2.51 19.70
C MET A 102 -21.64 3.02 18.63
N LEU A 103 -22.95 2.92 18.85
CA LEU A 103 -23.97 3.44 17.96
C LEU A 103 -23.88 4.97 17.81
N CYS A 104 -23.69 5.70 18.91
CA CYS A 104 -23.50 7.15 18.89
C CYS A 104 -22.24 7.55 18.11
N ILE A 105 -21.11 6.87 18.33
CA ILE A 105 -19.85 7.12 17.62
C ILE A 105 -20.02 6.83 16.12
N LEU A 106 -20.68 5.72 15.78
CA LEU A 106 -20.93 5.36 14.39
C LEU A 106 -21.85 6.39 13.70
N TYR A 107 -22.90 6.84 14.39
CA TYR A 107 -23.78 7.88 13.88
C TYR A 107 -23.07 9.23 13.75
N LEU A 108 -22.15 9.56 14.66
CA LEU A 108 -21.34 10.78 14.55
C LEU A 108 -20.45 10.77 13.29
N ALA A 109 -19.93 9.60 12.90
CA ALA A 109 -19.07 9.46 11.73
C ALA A 109 -19.84 9.40 10.41
N GLU A 110 -20.90 8.60 10.35
CA GLU A 110 -21.59 8.20 9.10
C GLU A 110 -23.06 8.68 9.04
N GLY A 111 -23.56 9.32 10.09
CA GLY A 111 -24.93 9.80 10.19
C GLY A 111 -25.20 11.06 9.39
N GLY A 112 -26.47 11.27 9.05
CA GLY A 112 -26.94 12.49 8.40
C GLY A 112 -26.72 13.72 9.27
N LYS A 113 -26.13 14.77 8.70
CA LYS A 113 -25.78 16.02 9.39
C LYS A 113 -26.85 17.10 9.33
N TYR A 114 -27.81 16.97 8.40
CA TYR A 114 -28.78 18.04 8.13
C TYR A 114 -30.09 17.82 8.90
N GLU A 115 -30.47 18.81 9.70
CA GLU A 115 -31.72 18.82 10.48
C GLU A 115 -32.99 18.85 9.62
N SER A 116 -32.86 19.19 8.33
CA SER A 116 -34.00 19.27 7.40
C SER A 116 -34.69 17.91 7.18
N SER A 117 -33.97 16.81 7.39
CA SER A 117 -34.59 15.49 7.51
C SER A 117 -34.93 15.22 8.97
N ARG A 118 -36.22 15.25 9.32
CA ARG A 118 -36.76 14.73 10.61
C ARG A 118 -36.52 13.22 10.83
N MET A 119 -35.65 12.60 10.04
CA MET A 119 -35.41 11.17 9.97
C MET A 119 -33.96 10.86 10.31
N LEU A 120 -33.76 9.87 11.16
CA LEU A 120 -32.45 9.27 11.41
C LEU A 120 -31.94 8.62 10.12
N SER A 121 -30.80 9.06 9.60
CA SER A 121 -30.23 8.53 8.36
C SER A 121 -28.74 8.23 8.50
N LEU A 122 -28.28 7.19 7.80
CA LEU A 122 -26.89 6.77 7.72
C LEU A 122 -26.52 6.72 6.23
N GLY A 123 -25.46 7.42 5.83
CA GLY A 123 -25.02 7.53 4.45
C GLY A 123 -23.74 6.76 4.16
N SER A 124 -23.83 5.44 3.99
CA SER A 124 -22.66 4.59 3.70
C SER A 124 -22.95 3.62 2.54
N SER A 125 -21.94 3.32 1.73
CA SER A 125 -21.99 2.29 0.70
C SER A 125 -21.38 0.96 1.15
N ASP A 126 -20.72 0.91 2.31
CA ASP A 126 -20.13 -0.32 2.83
C ASP A 126 -21.21 -1.20 3.52
N PRO A 127 -21.51 -2.41 2.99
CA PRO A 127 -22.54 -3.27 3.56
C PRO A 127 -22.24 -3.72 5.00
N LYS A 128 -20.97 -3.77 5.42
CA LYS A 128 -20.59 -4.14 6.79
C LYS A 128 -20.96 -3.03 7.76
N ILE A 129 -20.70 -1.77 7.39
CA ILE A 129 -21.07 -0.60 8.19
C ILE A 129 -22.58 -0.49 8.33
N ILE A 130 -23.33 -0.62 7.22
CA ILE A 130 -24.79 -0.60 7.22
C ILE A 130 -25.34 -1.71 8.13
N ARG A 131 -24.85 -2.95 7.97
CA ARG A 131 -25.27 -4.08 8.80
C ARG A 131 -24.95 -3.87 10.27
N PHE A 132 -23.77 -3.35 10.57
CA PHE A 132 -23.34 -3.08 11.94
C PHE A 132 -24.23 -2.03 12.61
N TYR A 133 -24.50 -0.92 11.92
CA TYR A 133 -25.43 0.11 12.37
C TYR A 133 -26.82 -0.43 12.65
N LEU A 134 -27.42 -1.18 11.71
CA LEU A 134 -28.76 -1.75 11.89
C LEU A 134 -28.81 -2.76 13.05
N THR A 135 -27.74 -3.55 13.23
CA THR A 135 -27.65 -4.53 14.32
C THR A 135 -27.59 -3.83 15.68
N LEU A 136 -26.73 -2.80 15.81
CA LEU A 136 -26.64 -2.00 17.03
C LEU A 136 -27.96 -1.29 17.33
N LEU A 137 -28.55 -0.65 16.32
CA LEU A 137 -29.77 0.12 16.46
C LEU A 137 -30.94 -0.76 16.93
N LYS A 138 -31.12 -1.96 16.35
CA LYS A 138 -32.12 -2.95 16.79
C LYS A 138 -31.82 -3.54 18.16
N SER A 139 -30.54 -3.71 18.51
CA SER A 139 -30.15 -4.23 19.83
C SER A 139 -30.35 -3.19 20.94
N CYS A 140 -30.20 -1.90 20.65
CA CYS A 140 -30.31 -0.83 21.62
C CYS A 140 -31.75 -0.30 21.76
N TYR A 141 -32.58 -0.45 20.73
CA TYR A 141 -33.93 0.11 20.68
C TYR A 141 -34.91 -0.85 19.99
N ASN A 142 -36.14 -0.92 20.51
CA ASN A 142 -37.20 -1.74 19.94
C ASN A 142 -37.83 -1.06 18.70
N ILE A 143 -37.14 -1.13 17.56
CA ILE A 143 -37.57 -0.51 16.30
C ILE A 143 -38.11 -1.58 15.35
N GLN A 144 -39.35 -1.39 14.90
CA GLN A 144 -39.98 -2.25 13.90
C GLN A 144 -39.23 -2.20 12.57
N SER A 145 -38.95 -3.38 12.00
CA SER A 145 -38.21 -3.47 10.72
C SER A 145 -38.92 -2.78 9.55
N SER A 146 -40.25 -2.66 9.62
CA SER A 146 -41.08 -1.94 8.64
C SER A 146 -40.83 -0.44 8.58
N LYS A 147 -40.12 0.16 9.54
CA LYS A 147 -39.78 1.59 9.55
C LYS A 147 -38.50 1.92 8.78
N PHE A 148 -37.64 0.93 8.50
CA PHE A 148 -36.40 1.17 7.76
C PHE A 148 -36.70 1.46 6.28
N ARG A 149 -35.96 2.41 5.72
CA ARG A 149 -36.02 2.78 4.31
C ARG A 149 -34.59 2.82 3.78
N VAL A 150 -34.39 2.24 2.61
CA VAL A 150 -33.11 2.32 1.88
C VAL A 150 -33.31 3.31 0.75
N ARG A 151 -32.38 4.26 0.62
CA ARG A 151 -32.35 5.21 -0.49
C ARG A 151 -31.02 5.03 -1.21
N ILE A 152 -31.08 4.77 -2.51
CA ILE A 152 -29.91 4.80 -3.37
C ILE A 152 -29.82 6.21 -3.91
N GLN A 153 -28.69 6.87 -3.69
CA GLN A 153 -28.40 8.18 -4.25
C GLN A 153 -27.29 8.02 -5.28
N CYS A 154 -27.63 8.23 -6.55
CA CYS A 154 -26.65 8.31 -7.62
C CYS A 154 -26.11 9.74 -7.65
N ARG A 155 -24.80 9.90 -7.46
CA ARG A 155 -24.09 11.16 -7.63
C ARG A 155 -23.25 11.03 -8.90
N PHE A 156 -23.48 11.93 -9.85
CA PHE A 156 -22.78 11.95 -11.14
C PHE A 156 -21.41 12.64 -11.04
N ASP A 157 -21.17 13.36 -9.95
CA ASP A 157 -20.04 14.25 -9.70
C ASP A 157 -18.87 13.62 -8.92
N GLN A 158 -18.85 12.29 -8.75
CA GLN A 158 -17.78 11.54 -8.06
C GLN A 158 -17.10 10.50 -8.95
#